data_AF-A0A421CRN1-F1
#
_entry.id   AF-A0A421CRN1-F1
#
_cell.length_a   1.000
_cell.length_b   1.000
_cell.length_c   1.000
_cell.angle_alpha   90.00
_cell.angle_beta   90.00
_cell.angle_gamma   90.00
#
_symmetry.space_group_name_H-M   'P 1'
#
loop_
_entity.id
_entity.type
_entity.pdbx_description
1 polymer ?
#
loop_
_entity_poly.entity_id
_entity_poly.type
_entity_poly.pdbx_seq_one_letter_code
_entity_poly.pdbx_strand_id
1 'polypeptide(L)'
;MNLDKLIELAQIGDNQALGIILEKFEPMVKSIVGKYYGTWLEFEDFLQIGLVGLIQAVYNFRKDANAKFSSFAYMNISSEIKSFVTYLNRNKHKVLTEAVSMENTDDEFTENADYYIESVDTEKKDFLKEYFLSKSLEQLECNEREIVELWIDGYSYQEIGDKMEINTKKVDNTIQKIKKIFARNIEEYNNIAEIFGGKYEI
;
A
#
# COMPACT_ATOMS: atom_id res chain seq x y z
N MET A 1 -11.33 10.21 26.16
CA MET A 1 -11.36 11.22 25.07
C MET A 1 -12.39 10.79 24.02
N ASN A 2 -13.18 11.70 23.43
CA ASN A 2 -14.17 11.35 22.41
C ASN A 2 -13.46 10.99 21.08
N LEU A 3 -13.95 9.96 20.37
CA LEU A 3 -13.39 9.49 19.08
C LEU A 3 -13.34 10.62 18.04
N ASP A 4 -14.39 11.43 17.94
CA ASP A 4 -14.40 12.56 17.00
C ASP A 4 -13.25 13.53 17.29
N LYS A 5 -12.97 13.75 18.58
CA LYS A 5 -11.90 14.66 18.99
C LYS A 5 -10.51 14.10 18.70
N LEU A 6 -10.34 12.79 18.87
CA LEU A 6 -9.11 12.09 18.48
C LEU A 6 -8.88 12.22 16.97
N ILE A 7 -9.94 12.05 16.15
CA ILE A 7 -9.83 12.17 14.69
C ILE A 7 -9.42 13.58 14.29
N GLU A 8 -10.05 14.62 14.85
CA GLU A 8 -9.68 16.02 14.60
C GLU A 8 -8.20 16.31 14.93
N LEU A 9 -7.70 15.77 16.05
CA LEU A 9 -6.31 15.96 16.48
C LEU A 9 -5.34 15.18 15.58
N ALA A 10 -5.66 13.94 15.23
CA ALA A 10 -4.87 13.15 14.30
C ALA A 10 -4.78 13.84 12.93
N GLN A 11 -5.87 14.42 12.44
CA GLN A 11 -5.91 15.15 11.16
C GLN A 11 -5.01 16.39 11.12
N ILE A 12 -4.70 17.00 12.27
CA ILE A 12 -3.75 18.14 12.38
C ILE A 12 -2.33 17.71 12.77
N GLY A 13 -2.05 16.40 12.80
CA GLY A 13 -0.71 15.83 13.01
C GLY A 13 -0.40 15.38 14.44
N ASP A 14 -1.39 15.20 15.32
CA ASP A 14 -1.18 14.63 16.65
C ASP A 14 -1.00 13.10 16.55
N ASN A 15 0.26 12.66 16.62
CA ASN A 15 0.63 11.25 16.56
C ASN A 15 0.12 10.43 17.76
N GLN A 16 -0.06 11.04 18.93
CA GLN A 16 -0.63 10.33 20.09
C GLN A 16 -2.12 10.06 19.86
N ALA A 17 -2.85 11.04 19.35
CA ALA A 17 -4.25 10.86 18.99
C ALA A 17 -4.43 9.80 17.89
N LEU A 18 -3.55 9.81 16.88
CA LEU A 18 -3.53 8.78 15.85
C LEU A 18 -3.28 7.39 16.44
N GLY A 19 -2.24 7.24 17.27
CA GLY A 19 -1.91 5.96 17.93
C GLY A 19 -3.09 5.38 18.71
N ILE A 20 -3.80 6.20 19.50
CA ILE A 20 -5.00 5.78 20.25
C ILE A 20 -6.11 5.29 19.30
N ILE A 21 -6.29 5.91 18.14
CA ILE A 21 -7.27 5.43 17.15
C ILE A 21 -6.83 4.11 16.55
N LEU A 22 -5.55 3.97 16.18
CA LEU A 22 -5.03 2.75 15.56
C LEU A 22 -5.19 1.57 16.52
N GLU A 23 -4.78 1.71 17.79
CA GLU A 23 -4.94 0.68 18.83
C GLU A 23 -6.43 0.31 19.02
N LYS A 24 -7.31 1.32 19.09
CA LYS A 24 -8.75 1.10 19.27
C LYS A 24 -9.40 0.29 18.14
N PHE A 25 -8.93 0.46 16.91
CA PHE A 25 -9.50 -0.18 15.71
C PHE A 25 -8.69 -1.39 15.23
N GLU A 26 -7.53 -1.66 15.81
CA GLU A 26 -6.68 -2.81 15.49
C GLU A 26 -7.44 -4.15 15.48
N PRO A 27 -8.36 -4.46 16.43
CA PRO A 27 -9.12 -5.71 16.37
C PRO A 27 -10.00 -5.83 15.12
N MET A 28 -10.51 -4.71 14.61
CA MET A 28 -11.27 -4.68 13.35
C MET A 28 -10.33 -4.96 12.17
N VAL A 29 -9.14 -4.37 12.15
CA VAL A 29 -8.15 -4.62 11.11
C VAL A 29 -7.77 -6.10 11.09
N LYS A 30 -7.39 -6.67 12.25
CA LYS A 30 -7.07 -8.10 12.41
C LYS A 30 -8.21 -9.01 11.95
N SER A 31 -9.46 -8.67 12.29
CA SER A 31 -10.63 -9.44 11.86
C SER A 31 -10.86 -9.42 10.35
N ILE A 32 -10.59 -8.30 9.68
CA ILE A 32 -10.68 -8.20 8.22
C ILE A 32 -9.53 -8.97 7.57
N VAL A 33 -8.30 -8.76 8.04
CA VAL A 33 -7.08 -9.42 7.54
C VAL A 33 -7.15 -10.94 7.70
N GLY A 34 -7.71 -11.45 8.80
CA GLY A 34 -7.85 -12.89 9.04
C GLY A 34 -8.68 -13.63 7.99
N LYS A 35 -9.43 -12.91 7.14
CA LYS A 35 -10.16 -13.48 5.99
C LYS A 35 -9.27 -13.76 4.78
N TYR A 36 -8.04 -13.23 4.77
CA TYR A 36 -7.10 -13.29 3.65
C TYR A 36 -5.99 -14.35 3.86
N TYR A 37 -6.21 -15.31 4.76
CA TYR A 37 -5.30 -16.39 5.13
C TYR A 37 -4.93 -17.25 3.90
N GLY A 38 -3.67 -17.65 3.78
CA GLY A 38 -3.17 -18.48 2.67
C GLY A 38 -2.48 -17.70 1.54
N THR A 39 -2.28 -16.39 1.70
CA THR A 39 -1.42 -15.62 0.80
C THR A 39 0.04 -15.70 1.27
N TRP A 40 0.95 -15.73 0.31
CA TRP A 40 2.42 -15.69 0.37
C TRP A 40 3.14 -14.77 1.34
N LEU A 41 2.39 -13.85 1.94
CA LEU A 41 2.88 -12.77 2.76
C LEU A 41 2.46 -13.03 4.19
N GLU A 42 3.29 -12.54 5.11
CA GLU A 42 3.04 -12.71 6.52
C GLU A 42 1.73 -12.00 6.89
N PHE A 43 1.03 -12.52 7.91
CA PHE A 43 -0.14 -11.84 8.47
C PHE A 43 0.16 -10.37 8.81
N GLU A 44 1.41 -10.10 9.19
CA GLU A 44 1.95 -8.77 9.48
C GLU A 44 1.92 -7.83 8.27
N ASP A 45 2.18 -8.31 7.05
CA ASP A 45 2.15 -7.48 5.84
C ASP A 45 0.71 -7.03 5.53
N PHE A 46 -0.25 -7.93 5.68
CA PHE A 46 -1.67 -7.58 5.52
C PHE A 46 -2.17 -6.67 6.65
N LEU A 47 -1.69 -6.89 7.87
CA LEU A 47 -1.99 -6.01 8.99
C LEU A 47 -1.50 -4.59 8.70
N GLN A 48 -0.28 -4.44 8.17
CA GLN A 48 0.30 -3.15 7.79
C GLN A 48 -0.53 -2.47 6.68
N ILE A 49 -0.93 -3.20 5.64
CA ILE A 49 -1.84 -2.69 4.60
C ILE A 49 -3.18 -2.25 5.17
N GLY A 50 -3.76 -3.06 6.06
CA GLY A 50 -5.02 -2.73 6.73
C GLY A 50 -4.91 -1.47 7.59
N LEU A 51 -3.79 -1.28 8.29
CA LEU A 51 -3.50 -0.09 9.07
C LEU A 51 -3.35 1.15 8.19
N VAL A 52 -2.75 1.04 7.00
CA VAL A 52 -2.73 2.14 6.01
C VAL A 52 -4.16 2.52 5.60
N GLY A 53 -5.02 1.55 5.31
CA GLY A 53 -6.43 1.81 5.01
C GLY A 53 -7.16 2.52 6.17
N LEU A 54 -6.84 2.15 7.42
CA LEU A 54 -7.37 2.84 8.60
C LEU A 54 -6.87 4.28 8.73
N ILE A 55 -5.58 4.53 8.48
CA ILE A 55 -5.00 5.88 8.52
C ILE A 55 -5.62 6.77 7.46
N GLN A 56 -5.76 6.26 6.23
CA GLN A 56 -6.48 6.95 5.17
C GLN A 56 -7.93 7.26 5.59
N ALA A 57 -8.59 6.35 6.30
CA ALA A 57 -9.91 6.62 6.84
C ALA A 57 -9.89 7.77 7.86
N VAL A 58 -8.90 7.83 8.76
CA VAL A 58 -8.76 8.93 9.73
C VAL A 58 -8.60 10.26 9.00
N TYR A 59 -7.70 10.36 8.03
CA TYR A 59 -7.42 11.62 7.33
C TYR A 59 -8.55 12.08 6.40
N ASN A 60 -9.32 11.13 5.83
CA ASN A 60 -10.38 11.45 4.87
C ASN A 60 -11.79 11.48 5.48
N PHE A 61 -11.94 11.12 6.77
CA PHE A 61 -13.24 11.14 7.42
C PHE A 61 -13.73 12.58 7.60
N ARG A 62 -14.94 12.85 7.11
CA ARG A 62 -15.63 14.12 7.31
C ARG A 62 -16.86 13.90 8.17
N LYS A 63 -16.94 14.64 9.28
CA LYS A 63 -17.98 14.49 10.31
C LYS A 63 -19.39 14.87 9.83
N ASP A 64 -19.48 15.68 8.79
CA ASP A 64 -20.72 16.07 8.12
C ASP A 64 -21.32 14.94 7.25
N ALA A 65 -20.56 13.89 6.96
CA ALA A 65 -21.08 12.69 6.35
C ALA A 65 -21.93 11.93 7.37
N ASN A 66 -23.16 11.54 6.99
CA ASN A 66 -24.14 10.83 7.81
C ASN A 66 -23.73 9.38 8.21
N ALA A 67 -22.43 9.07 8.23
CA ALA A 67 -21.88 7.74 8.46
C ALA A 67 -21.01 7.71 9.73
N LYS A 68 -21.10 6.60 10.48
CA LYS A 68 -20.20 6.36 11.61
C LYS A 68 -18.79 6.12 11.09
N PHE A 69 -17.79 6.66 11.80
CA PHE A 69 -16.38 6.43 11.49
C PHE A 69 -16.04 4.93 11.35
N SER A 70 -16.60 4.07 12.20
CA SER A 70 -16.36 2.62 12.13
C SER A 70 -16.75 2.00 10.79
N SER A 71 -17.87 2.45 10.19
CA SER A 71 -18.32 1.97 8.89
C SER A 71 -17.41 2.49 7.77
N PHE A 72 -17.00 3.76 7.87
CA PHE A 72 -16.06 4.35 6.92
C PHE A 72 -14.69 3.67 6.98
N ALA A 73 -14.15 3.45 8.19
CA ALA A 73 -12.91 2.73 8.42
C ALA A 73 -12.96 1.32 7.84
N TYR A 74 -14.02 0.54 8.11
CA TYR A 74 -14.20 -0.79 7.55
C TYR A 74 -14.11 -0.80 6.01
N MET A 75 -14.76 0.15 5.34
CA MET A 75 -14.75 0.26 3.88
C MET A 75 -13.35 0.59 3.34
N ASN A 76 -12.62 1.51 3.97
CA ASN A 76 -11.26 1.86 3.55
C ASN A 76 -10.27 0.72 3.79
N ILE A 77 -10.30 0.10 4.98
CA ILE A 77 -9.46 -1.07 5.31
C ILE A 77 -9.70 -2.20 4.30
N SER A 78 -10.96 -2.55 4.06
CA SER A 78 -11.31 -3.62 3.12
C SER A 78 -10.88 -3.31 1.69
N SER A 79 -11.00 -2.04 1.26
CA SER A 79 -10.63 -1.62 -0.09
C SER A 79 -9.11 -1.64 -0.30
N GLU A 80 -8.34 -1.21 0.69
CA GLU A 80 -6.88 -1.22 0.60
C GLU A 80 -6.34 -2.65 0.59
N ILE A 81 -6.88 -3.54 1.43
CA ILE A 81 -6.51 -4.96 1.41
C ILE A 81 -6.86 -5.62 0.06
N LYS A 82 -8.06 -5.38 -0.48
CA LYS A 82 -8.44 -5.89 -1.81
C LYS A 82 -7.54 -5.37 -2.93
N SER A 83 -7.14 -4.10 -2.85
CA SER A 83 -6.23 -3.49 -3.82
C SER A 83 -4.86 -4.17 -3.77
N PHE A 84 -4.34 -4.43 -2.58
CA PHE A 84 -3.10 -5.17 -2.39
C PHE A 84 -3.19 -6.61 -2.91
N VAL A 85 -4.26 -7.34 -2.61
CA VAL A 85 -4.48 -8.70 -3.16
C VAL A 85 -4.54 -8.69 -4.69
N THR A 86 -5.23 -7.70 -5.27
CA THR A 86 -5.29 -7.54 -6.73
C THR A 86 -3.91 -7.27 -7.32
N TYR A 87 -3.10 -6.44 -6.65
CA TYR A 87 -1.71 -6.18 -7.03
C TYR A 87 -0.86 -7.46 -6.99
N LEU A 88 -0.98 -8.26 -5.93
CA LEU A 88 -0.26 -9.53 -5.80
C LEU A 88 -0.67 -10.51 -6.90
N ASN A 89 -1.96 -10.64 -7.19
CA ASN A 89 -2.45 -11.52 -8.25
C ASN A 89 -1.95 -11.09 -9.63
N ARG A 90 -1.89 -9.79 -9.93
CA ARG A 90 -1.31 -9.29 -11.18
C ARG A 90 0.18 -9.59 -11.30
N ASN A 91 0.93 -9.40 -10.23
CA ASN A 91 2.36 -9.73 -10.22
C ASN A 91 2.60 -11.24 -10.27
N LYS A 92 1.72 -12.06 -9.67
CA LYS A 92 1.73 -13.52 -9.84
C LYS A 92 1.58 -13.90 -11.31
N HIS A 93 0.58 -13.35 -12.02
CA HIS A 93 0.42 -13.62 -13.44
C HIS A 93 1.63 -13.16 -14.24
N LYS A 94 2.24 -12.02 -13.90
CA LYS A 94 3.48 -11.57 -14.55
C LYS A 94 4.66 -12.53 -14.32
N VAL A 95 4.88 -13.00 -13.09
CA VAL A 95 5.95 -13.95 -12.73
C VAL A 95 5.71 -15.33 -13.34
N LEU A 96 4.47 -15.83 -13.34
CA LEU A 96 4.11 -17.10 -13.97
C LEU A 96 4.16 -17.04 -15.49
N THR A 97 3.79 -15.91 -16.10
CA THR A 97 3.93 -15.69 -17.56
C THR A 97 5.39 -15.55 -17.98
N GLU A 98 6.26 -15.00 -17.14
CA GLU A 98 7.72 -14.99 -17.37
C GLU A 98 8.36 -16.38 -17.15
N ALA A 99 7.77 -17.22 -16.29
CA ALA A 99 8.26 -18.56 -15.96
C ALA A 99 7.69 -19.70 -16.84
N VAL A 100 6.61 -19.47 -17.59
CA VAL A 100 5.93 -20.51 -18.39
C VAL A 100 5.64 -19.98 -19.80
N SER A 101 6.58 -20.26 -20.71
CA SER A 101 6.24 -20.54 -22.10
C SER A 101 5.86 -22.02 -22.16
N MET A 102 4.68 -22.34 -22.70
CA MET A 102 4.00 -23.65 -22.79
C MET A 102 3.16 -24.07 -21.57
N GLU A 103 1.83 -23.92 -21.67
CA GLU A 103 0.84 -25.02 -21.83
C GLU A 103 -0.57 -24.53 -21.43
N ASN A 104 -1.57 -24.92 -22.22
CA ASN A 104 -2.98 -24.56 -22.05
C ASN A 104 -3.63 -25.37 -20.93
N THR A 105 -4.62 -24.79 -20.22
CA THR A 105 -5.90 -25.46 -19.92
C THR A 105 -6.94 -24.46 -19.40
N ASP A 106 -8.19 -24.74 -19.77
CA ASP A 106 -9.41 -23.94 -19.68
C ASP A 106 -10.05 -23.79 -18.29
N ASP A 107 -10.89 -22.75 -18.19
CA ASP A 107 -12.14 -22.55 -17.42
C ASP A 107 -12.36 -23.24 -16.06
N GLU A 108 -12.56 -22.42 -15.01
CA GLU A 108 -13.85 -22.35 -14.28
C GLU A 108 -13.87 -21.16 -13.27
N PHE A 109 -14.73 -20.19 -13.52
CA PHE A 109 -15.02 -19.07 -12.60
C PHE A 109 -15.75 -19.58 -11.35
N THR A 110 -15.03 -19.74 -10.25
CA THR A 110 -15.62 -20.00 -8.92
C THR A 110 -15.20 -18.91 -7.95
N GLU A 111 -16.17 -18.12 -7.46
CA GLU A 111 -16.04 -16.92 -6.60
C GLU A 111 -15.41 -17.18 -5.21
N ASN A 112 -14.84 -18.37 -4.97
CA ASN A 112 -14.16 -18.77 -3.74
C ASN A 112 -12.87 -19.59 -3.99
N ALA A 113 -12.38 -19.69 -5.23
CA ALA A 113 -11.20 -20.47 -5.57
C ALA A 113 -9.87 -19.67 -5.54
N ASP A 114 -9.92 -18.35 -5.35
CA ASP A 114 -8.73 -17.48 -5.39
C ASP A 114 -7.79 -17.59 -4.17
N TYR A 115 -8.10 -18.46 -3.20
CA TYR A 115 -7.41 -18.51 -1.89
C TYR A 115 -6.45 -19.69 -1.67
N TYR A 116 -6.20 -20.53 -2.67
CA TYR A 116 -5.21 -21.60 -2.57
C TYR A 116 -4.10 -21.43 -3.61
N ILE A 117 -2.85 -21.20 -3.16
CA ILE A 117 -1.69 -21.16 -4.04
C ILE A 117 -0.47 -21.82 -3.36
N GLU A 118 0.14 -22.76 -4.10
CA GLU A 118 1.34 -23.57 -3.79
C GLU A 118 2.62 -22.74 -3.70
N SER A 119 3.49 -23.06 -2.73
CA SER A 119 4.73 -22.36 -2.32
C SER A 119 5.80 -22.10 -3.42
N VAL A 120 6.31 -20.88 -3.54
CA VAL A 120 7.30 -20.32 -4.48
C VAL A 120 8.22 -19.47 -3.59
N ASP A 121 9.53 -19.69 -3.74
CA ASP A 121 10.59 -19.12 -2.91
C ASP A 121 10.44 -17.61 -2.66
N THR A 122 10.17 -17.25 -1.42
CA THR A 122 9.87 -15.88 -0.92
C THR A 122 11.13 -15.02 -0.72
N GLU A 123 12.33 -15.52 -0.99
CA GLU A 123 13.55 -14.97 -0.37
C GLU A 123 14.00 -13.55 -0.81
N LYS A 124 13.41 -12.88 -1.80
CA LYS A 124 14.01 -11.61 -2.29
C LYS A 124 13.07 -10.46 -2.67
N LYS A 125 11.75 -10.62 -2.56
CA LYS A 125 10.83 -9.60 -3.08
C LYS A 125 9.95 -9.02 -1.98
N ASP A 126 10.30 -7.80 -1.57
CA ASP A 126 9.50 -7.00 -0.65
C ASP A 126 8.29 -6.42 -1.40
N PHE A 127 7.24 -7.23 -1.54
CA PHE A 127 6.01 -6.88 -2.26
C PHE A 127 5.31 -5.67 -1.65
N LEU A 128 5.52 -5.43 -0.35
CA LEU A 128 4.94 -4.29 0.34
C LEU A 128 5.56 -2.99 -0.13
N LYS A 129 6.90 -2.92 -0.18
CA LYS A 129 7.61 -1.76 -0.76
C LYS A 129 7.25 -1.53 -2.23
N GLU A 130 7.16 -2.59 -3.02
CA GLU A 130 6.82 -2.49 -4.45
C GLU A 130 5.35 -2.04 -4.65
N TYR A 131 4.44 -2.49 -3.79
CA TYR A 131 3.05 -2.02 -3.80
C TYR A 131 2.98 -0.52 -3.50
N PHE A 132 3.64 -0.04 -2.44
CA PHE A 132 3.68 1.39 -2.12
C PHE A 132 4.35 2.22 -3.22
N LEU A 133 5.39 1.70 -3.88
CA LEU A 133 5.99 2.30 -5.07
C LEU A 133 4.95 2.47 -6.17
N SER A 134 4.24 1.38 -6.51
CA SER A 134 3.23 1.40 -7.57
C SER A 134 2.11 2.41 -7.30
N LYS A 135 1.58 2.44 -6.08
CA LYS A 135 0.58 3.44 -5.62
C LYS A 135 1.10 4.87 -5.66
N SER A 136 2.38 5.09 -5.34
CA SER A 136 3.00 6.41 -5.40
C SER A 136 3.16 6.91 -6.84
N LEU A 137 3.49 6.01 -7.77
CA LEU A 137 3.58 6.31 -9.20
C LEU A 137 2.22 6.64 -9.81
N GLU A 138 1.13 6.02 -9.34
CA GLU A 138 -0.23 6.34 -9.79
C GLU A 138 -0.68 7.77 -9.43
N GLN A 139 -0.05 8.40 -8.44
CA GLN A 139 -0.32 9.79 -8.05
C GLN A 139 0.44 10.83 -8.89
N LEU A 140 1.33 10.38 -9.78
CA LEU A 140 2.09 11.24 -10.68
C LEU A 140 1.34 11.45 -12.00
N GLU A 141 1.50 12.63 -12.59
CA GLU A 141 1.04 12.85 -13.97
C GLU A 141 1.83 11.95 -14.94
N CYS A 142 1.26 11.58 -16.09
CA CYS A 142 1.90 10.66 -17.05
C CYS A 142 3.36 11.04 -17.37
N ASN A 143 3.61 12.35 -17.55
CA ASN A 143 4.94 12.89 -17.83
C ASN A 143 5.92 12.75 -16.65
N GLU A 144 5.42 12.78 -15.40
CA GLU A 144 6.23 12.59 -14.20
C GLU A 144 6.52 11.11 -13.96
N ARG A 145 5.57 10.23 -14.29
CA ARG A 145 5.73 8.78 -14.17
C ARG A 145 6.84 8.26 -15.07
N GLU A 146 6.85 8.68 -16.34
CA GLU A 146 7.88 8.26 -17.31
C GLU A 146 9.29 8.69 -16.88
N ILE A 147 9.43 9.89 -16.30
CA ILE A 147 10.68 10.37 -15.70
C ILE A 147 11.17 9.44 -14.59
N VAL A 148 10.26 9.00 -13.71
CA VAL A 148 10.62 8.13 -12.58
C VAL A 148 10.94 6.71 -13.06
N GLU A 149 10.20 6.18 -14.04
CA GLU A 149 10.47 4.86 -14.64
C GLU A 149 11.87 4.82 -15.27
N LEU A 150 12.23 5.82 -16.09
CA LEU A 150 13.57 5.93 -16.66
C LEU A 150 14.66 6.09 -15.58
N TRP A 151 14.39 6.81 -14.50
CA TRP A 151 15.33 6.92 -13.39
C TRP A 151 15.55 5.59 -12.66
N ILE A 152 14.49 4.79 -12.47
CA ILE A 152 14.56 3.45 -11.89
C ILE A 152 15.36 2.50 -12.80
N ASP A 153 15.21 2.63 -14.12
CA ASP A 153 15.96 1.87 -15.12
C ASP A 153 17.46 2.27 -15.19
N GLY A 154 17.89 3.24 -14.39
CA GLY A 154 19.30 3.62 -14.22
C GLY A 154 19.78 4.75 -15.14
N TYR A 155 18.88 5.44 -15.85
CA TYR A 155 19.25 6.57 -16.69
C TYR A 155 19.68 7.78 -15.84
N SER A 156 20.70 8.49 -16.31
CA SER A 156 21.16 9.74 -15.70
C SER A 156 20.19 10.89 -15.99
N TYR A 157 20.28 11.98 -15.21
CA TYR A 157 19.34 13.09 -15.33
C TYR A 157 19.44 13.80 -16.68
N GLN A 158 20.62 13.77 -17.30
CA GLN A 158 20.86 14.30 -18.65
C GLN A 158 20.19 13.40 -19.69
N GLU A 159 20.39 12.08 -19.61
CA GLU A 159 19.78 11.13 -20.56
C GLU A 159 18.24 11.14 -20.50
N ILE A 160 17.67 11.29 -19.30
CA ILE A 160 16.21 11.44 -19.15
C ILE A 160 15.74 12.76 -19.76
N GLY A 161 16.46 13.86 -19.50
CA GLY A 161 16.16 15.18 -20.06
C GLY A 161 16.20 15.18 -21.59
N ASP A 162 17.22 14.56 -22.17
CA ASP A 162 17.41 14.45 -23.62
C ASP A 162 16.34 13.54 -24.25
N LYS A 163 16.04 12.38 -23.63
CA LYS A 163 15.06 11.41 -24.15
C LYS A 163 13.63 11.92 -24.13
N MET A 164 13.29 12.76 -23.15
CA MET A 164 11.96 13.33 -22.99
C MET A 164 11.84 14.78 -23.49
N GLU A 165 12.90 15.35 -24.05
CA GLU A 165 12.99 16.77 -24.47
C GLU A 165 12.58 17.75 -23.35
N ILE A 166 12.98 17.47 -22.11
CA ILE A 166 12.68 18.28 -20.93
C ILE A 166 13.93 18.76 -20.20
N ASN A 167 13.81 19.85 -19.46
CA ASN A 167 14.91 20.39 -18.67
C ASN A 167 15.29 19.43 -17.52
N THR A 168 16.58 19.21 -17.30
CA THR A 168 17.14 18.39 -16.21
C THR A 168 16.69 18.84 -14.82
N LYS A 169 16.32 20.12 -14.65
CA LYS A 169 15.69 20.64 -13.43
C LYS A 169 14.29 20.08 -13.20
N LYS A 170 13.52 19.80 -14.27
CA LYS A 170 12.21 19.14 -14.17
C LYS A 170 12.39 17.69 -13.74
N VAL A 171 13.37 16.99 -14.31
CA VAL A 171 13.76 15.62 -13.92
C VAL A 171 14.11 15.57 -12.42
N ASP A 172 14.98 16.45 -11.95
CA ASP A 172 15.36 16.56 -10.54
C ASP A 172 14.16 16.87 -9.62
N ASN A 173 13.33 17.86 -9.98
CA ASN A 173 12.14 18.19 -9.20
C ASN A 173 11.16 17.00 -9.08
N THR A 174 10.94 16.26 -10.17
CA THR A 174 10.09 15.07 -10.17
C THR A 174 10.68 13.95 -9.32
N ILE A 175 12.00 13.72 -9.41
CA ILE A 175 12.69 12.71 -8.60
C ILE A 175 12.67 13.10 -7.11
N GLN A 176 12.84 14.38 -6.78
CA GLN A 176 12.71 14.86 -5.40
C GLN A 176 11.27 14.73 -4.88
N LYS A 177 10.27 15.03 -5.71
CA LYS A 177 8.84 14.85 -5.39
C LYS A 177 8.54 13.39 -5.05
N ILE A 178 8.98 12.44 -5.88
CA ILE A 178 8.74 11.01 -5.62
C ILE A 178 9.53 10.53 -4.40
N LYS A 179 10.80 10.94 -4.23
CA LYS A 179 11.59 10.64 -3.02
C LYS A 179 10.92 11.13 -1.75
N LYS A 180 10.26 12.30 -1.79
CA LYS A 180 9.51 12.85 -0.65
C LYS A 180 8.24 12.06 -0.36
N ILE A 181 7.50 11.65 -1.38
CA ILE A 181 6.34 10.76 -1.24
C ILE A 181 6.77 9.43 -0.64
N PHE A 182 7.87 8.85 -1.14
CA PHE A 182 8.48 7.64 -0.60
C PHE A 182 8.91 7.78 0.85
N ALA A 183 9.67 8.81 1.18
CA ALA A 183 10.14 9.05 2.53
C ALA A 183 8.95 9.19 3.48
N ARG A 184 7.90 9.89 3.06
CA ARG A 184 6.66 10.01 3.85
C ARG A 184 5.95 8.67 4.02
N ASN A 185 5.77 7.90 2.95
CA ASN A 185 5.10 6.60 3.04
C ASN A 185 5.92 5.61 3.89
N ILE A 186 7.25 5.65 3.80
CA ILE A 186 8.18 4.85 4.61
C ILE A 186 8.21 5.34 6.07
N GLU A 187 8.11 6.64 6.32
CA GLU A 187 8.03 7.20 7.67
C GLU A 187 6.68 6.86 8.32
N GLU A 188 5.57 7.00 7.58
CA GLU A 188 4.26 6.54 8.01
C GLU A 188 4.30 5.03 8.30
N TYR A 189 4.92 4.24 7.43
CA TYR A 189 5.17 2.81 7.63
C TYR A 189 5.99 2.51 8.90
N ASN A 190 7.12 3.18 9.09
CA ASN A 190 7.98 2.98 10.25
C ASN A 190 7.29 3.43 11.54
N ASN A 191 6.53 4.52 11.51
CA ASN A 191 5.75 4.98 12.65
C ASN A 191 4.67 3.95 13.02
N ILE A 192 4.00 3.35 12.03
CA ILE A 192 3.09 2.23 12.28
C ILE A 192 3.86 1.06 12.90
N ALA A 193 5.00 0.68 12.30
CA ALA A 193 5.82 -0.41 12.78
C ALA A 193 6.40 -0.15 14.19
N GLU A 194 6.69 1.10 14.58
CA GLU A 194 7.13 1.45 15.94
C GLU A 194 5.98 1.45 16.95
N ILE A 195 4.81 1.95 16.56
CA ILE A 195 3.59 1.92 17.40
C ILE A 195 3.18 0.47 17.70
N PHE A 196 3.38 -0.45 16.75
CA PHE A 196 2.96 -1.84 16.85
C PHE A 196 4.10 -2.84 17.08
N GLY A 197 5.36 -2.44 16.94
CA GLY A 197 6.57 -3.28 17.06
C GLY A 197 7.05 -3.50 18.49
N GLY A 198 6.23 -3.16 19.49
CA GLY A 198 6.47 -3.45 20.90
C GLY A 198 5.58 -4.59 21.41
N LYS A 199 5.95 -5.83 21.08
CA LYS A 199 5.37 -7.12 21.54
C LYS A 199 4.08 -7.60 20.85
N TYR A 200 4.25 -8.46 19.87
CA TYR A 200 3.38 -9.62 19.69
C TYR A 200 4.21 -10.87 19.96
N GLU A 201 4.20 -11.35 21.20
CA GLU A 201 4.52 -12.75 21.48
C GLU A 201 3.34 -13.57 20.94
N ILE A 202 3.64 -14.51 20.04
CA ILE A 202 2.73 -15.55 19.56
C ILE A 202 2.33 -16.45 20.74
#